data_AF-A0AA36FVM5-F1
#
_entry.id   AF-A0AA36FVM5-F1
#
_cell.length_a   1.000
_cell.length_b   1.000
_cell.length_c   1.000
_cell.angle_alpha   90.00
_cell.angle_beta   90.00
_cell.angle_gamma   90.00
#
_symmetry.space_group_name_H-M   'P 1'
#
loop_
_entity.id
_entity.type
_entity.pdbx_description
1 polymer ?
#
loop_
_entity_poly.entity_id
_entity_poly.type
_entity_poly.pdbx_seq_one_letter_code
_entity_poly.pdbx_strand_id
1 'polypeptide(L)'
;MRCLILALTILSPKMVSAAASTPIPLPVGFNWDMLCNGCMKLVKMAEELALQDVEDYLREMIDTVCIPSLVLYPSCTKYFKEHVHQLADLVRAKIGPRQACQAVHMCPQDPTTRKPTLH
;
A
#
# COMPACT_ATOMS: atom_id res chain seq x y z
N MET A 1 56.02 -16.20 8.58
CA MET A 1 55.28 -16.08 9.86
C MET A 1 54.17 -15.06 9.69
N ARG A 2 52.94 -15.57 9.60
CA ARG A 2 51.61 -14.93 9.69
C ARG A 2 51.39 -13.54 9.06
N CYS A 3 50.72 -13.58 7.90
CA CYS A 3 50.02 -12.49 7.21
C CYS A 3 48.94 -11.86 8.10
N LEU A 4 49.09 -10.56 8.36
CA LEU A 4 48.03 -9.63 8.78
C LEU A 4 47.32 -9.12 7.52
N ILE A 5 46.14 -9.66 7.18
CA ILE A 5 45.26 -9.08 6.15
C ILE A 5 43.79 -9.25 6.57
N LEU A 6 43.24 -8.16 7.13
CA LEU A 6 41.98 -7.46 6.80
C LEU A 6 40.64 -8.22 6.56
N ALA A 7 39.58 -7.51 6.99
CA ALA A 7 38.15 -7.60 6.64
C ALA A 7 37.33 -8.65 7.43
N LEU A 8 36.59 -8.30 8.49
CA LEU A 8 35.39 -7.44 8.51
C LEU A 8 34.51 -7.63 7.26
N THR A 9 33.71 -8.68 7.25
CA THR A 9 32.35 -8.74 6.65
C THR A 9 31.76 -10.14 6.86
N ILE A 10 31.47 -10.50 8.12
CA ILE A 10 30.46 -11.53 8.34
C ILE A 10 29.13 -10.87 8.02
N LEU A 11 28.69 -11.14 6.80
CA LEU A 11 27.40 -10.83 6.24
C LEU A 11 26.34 -11.43 7.17
N SER A 12 25.79 -10.61 8.09
CA SER A 12 24.55 -10.97 8.76
C SER A 12 23.52 -11.19 7.65
N PRO A 13 22.91 -12.39 7.52
CA PRO A 13 21.80 -12.53 6.60
C PRO A 13 20.74 -11.55 7.10
N LYS A 14 20.42 -10.54 6.27
CA LYS A 14 19.27 -9.69 6.52
C LYS A 14 18.09 -10.64 6.72
N MET A 15 17.60 -10.73 7.95
CA MET A 15 16.26 -11.20 8.19
C MET A 15 15.36 -10.20 7.48
N VAL A 16 15.07 -10.46 6.20
CA VAL A 16 13.90 -9.92 5.54
C VAL A 16 12.75 -10.38 6.42
N SER A 17 12.22 -9.44 7.19
CA SER A 17 11.00 -9.62 7.95
C SER A 17 9.96 -10.11 6.95
N ALA A 18 9.57 -11.37 7.10
CA ALA A 18 8.35 -11.87 6.49
C ALA A 18 7.21 -11.09 7.15
N ALA A 19 6.89 -9.91 6.61
CA ALA A 19 5.54 -9.39 6.64
C ALA A 19 4.73 -10.39 5.82
N ALA A 20 4.36 -11.49 6.48
CA ALA A 20 3.58 -12.55 5.92
C ALA A 20 2.34 -11.89 5.31
N SER A 21 2.17 -12.09 4.01
CA SER A 21 0.96 -11.83 3.25
C SER A 21 -0.16 -12.74 3.76
N THR A 22 -0.51 -12.64 5.04
CA THR A 22 -1.72 -13.25 5.57
C THR A 22 -2.88 -12.52 4.91
N PRO A 23 -3.80 -13.23 4.23
CA PRO A 23 -4.99 -12.61 3.68
C PRO A 23 -5.69 -11.85 4.80
N ILE A 24 -5.84 -10.53 4.64
CA ILE A 24 -6.62 -9.75 5.60
C ILE A 24 -8.02 -10.34 5.60
N PRO A 25 -8.55 -10.82 6.75
CA PRO A 25 -9.94 -11.25 6.81
C PRO A 25 -10.81 -10.02 6.56
N LEU A 26 -11.23 -9.85 5.30
CA LEU A 26 -12.14 -8.80 4.91
C LEU A 26 -13.54 -9.20 5.40
N PRO A 27 -14.26 -8.31 6.11
CA PRO A 27 -15.62 -8.60 6.53
C PRO A 27 -16.51 -8.88 5.32
N VAL A 28 -17.42 -9.85 5.44
CA VAL A 28 -18.38 -10.22 4.40
C VAL A 28 -19.31 -9.02 4.14
N GLY A 29 -19.22 -8.41 2.96
CA GLY A 29 -19.89 -7.16 2.61
C GLY A 29 -18.96 -5.97 2.35
N PHE A 30 -17.64 -6.19 2.36
CA PHE A 30 -16.64 -5.19 2.03
C PHE A 30 -16.82 -4.64 0.60
N ASN A 31 -17.04 -3.33 0.47
CA ASN A 31 -17.27 -2.67 -0.81
C ASN A 31 -15.94 -2.26 -1.47
N TRP A 32 -15.50 -3.06 -2.45
CA TRP A 32 -14.30 -2.77 -3.24
C TRP A 32 -14.34 -1.42 -3.96
N ASP A 33 -15.54 -0.94 -4.31
CA ASP A 33 -15.72 0.41 -4.84
C ASP A 33 -15.24 1.49 -3.85
N MET A 34 -15.39 1.30 -2.54
CA MET A 34 -14.90 2.25 -1.55
C MET A 34 -13.38 2.26 -1.46
N LEU A 35 -12.72 1.09 -1.45
CA LEU A 35 -11.26 1.04 -1.49
C LEU A 35 -10.71 1.64 -2.78
N CYS A 36 -11.30 1.29 -3.92
CA CYS A 36 -10.85 1.77 -5.21
C CYS A 36 -10.99 3.30 -5.29
N ASN A 37 -12.17 3.83 -4.96
CA ASN A 37 -12.41 5.27 -4.96
C ASN A 37 -11.54 5.99 -3.93
N GLY A 38 -11.37 5.41 -2.75
CA GLY A 38 -10.52 5.94 -1.70
C GLY A 38 -9.05 6.04 -2.11
N CYS A 39 -8.53 4.96 -2.69
CA CYS A 39 -7.17 4.90 -3.22
C CYS A 39 -6.97 5.91 -4.34
N MET A 40 -7.89 5.96 -5.31
CA MET A 40 -7.77 6.90 -6.42
C MET A 40 -7.78 8.35 -5.92
N LYS A 41 -8.57 8.66 -4.89
CA LYS A 41 -8.59 9.98 -4.27
C LYS A 41 -7.26 10.29 -3.57
N LEU A 42 -6.70 9.34 -2.82
CA LEU A 42 -5.39 9.47 -2.18
C LEU A 42 -4.27 9.73 -3.17
N VAL A 43 -4.18 8.94 -4.24
CA VAL A 43 -3.15 9.11 -5.26
C VAL A 43 -3.29 10.47 -5.94
N LYS A 44 -4.52 10.85 -6.33
CA LYS A 44 -4.75 12.15 -6.96
C LYS A 44 -4.36 13.33 -6.07
N MET A 45 -4.70 13.25 -4.79
CA MET A 45 -4.30 14.27 -3.81
C MET A 45 -2.78 14.35 -3.66
N ALA A 46 -2.09 13.20 -3.68
CA ALA A 46 -0.65 13.13 -3.57
C ALA A 46 0.08 13.55 -4.87
N GLU A 47 -0.51 13.35 -6.05
CA GLU A 47 0.02 13.83 -7.34
C GLU A 47 0.11 15.36 -7.41
N GLU A 48 -0.85 16.05 -6.79
CA GLU A 48 -0.89 17.51 -6.71
C GLU A 48 0.19 18.07 -5.75
N LEU A 49 0.80 17.21 -4.94
CA LEU A 49 1.79 17.56 -3.93
C LEU A 49 3.20 17.18 -4.39
N ALA A 50 4.01 18.18 -4.73
CA ALA A 50 5.44 18.01 -4.97
C ALA A 50 6.20 17.91 -3.63
N LEU A 51 6.04 16.81 -2.88
CA LEU A 51 6.59 16.68 -1.53
C LEU A 51 7.61 15.56 -1.39
N GLN A 52 8.64 15.82 -0.57
CA GLN A 52 9.59 14.82 -0.08
C GLN A 52 8.88 13.73 0.75
N ASP A 53 7.70 14.06 1.32
CA ASP A 53 7.00 13.28 2.34
C ASP A 53 5.62 12.75 1.87
N VAL A 54 5.53 12.31 0.61
CA VAL A 54 4.31 11.71 0.03
C VAL A 54 3.72 10.61 0.91
N GLU A 55 4.57 9.79 1.53
CA GLU A 55 4.11 8.68 2.37
C GLU A 55 3.41 9.16 3.65
N ASP A 56 3.94 10.19 4.31
CA ASP A 56 3.32 10.73 5.53
C ASP A 56 2.01 11.45 5.20
N TYR A 57 1.97 12.18 4.09
CA TYR A 57 0.71 12.75 3.58
C TYR A 57 -0.35 11.67 3.34
N LEU A 58 0.02 10.57 2.68
CA LEU A 58 -0.90 9.45 2.46
C LEU A 58 -1.39 8.88 3.79
N ARG A 59 -0.50 8.68 4.78
CA ARG A 59 -0.87 8.15 6.11
C ARG A 59 -1.93 9.00 6.81
N GLU A 60 -1.78 10.33 6.78
CA GLU A 60 -2.74 11.26 7.38
C GLU A 60 -4.12 11.18 6.71
N MET A 61 -4.13 10.93 5.39
CA MET A 61 -5.36 10.92 4.61
C MET A 61 -6.10 9.56 4.63
N ILE A 62 -5.46 8.47 5.06
CA ILE A 62 -6.09 7.15 5.19
C ILE A 62 -7.34 7.21 6.07
N ASP A 63 -7.26 7.88 7.22
CA ASP A 63 -8.39 7.98 8.15
C ASP A 63 -9.56 8.72 7.49
N THR A 64 -9.28 9.81 6.77
CA THR A 64 -10.28 10.57 6.01
C THR A 64 -11.00 9.72 4.97
N VAL A 65 -10.26 8.84 4.28
CA VAL A 65 -10.83 7.94 3.27
C VAL A 65 -11.65 6.82 3.88
N CYS A 66 -11.28 6.33 5.06
CA CYS A 66 -11.94 5.20 5.72
C CYS A 66 -13.14 5.60 6.60
N ILE A 67 -13.22 6.86 7.06
CA ILE A 67 -14.33 7.38 7.91
C ILE A 67 -15.75 7.07 7.40
N PRO A 68 -16.06 7.20 6.09
CA PRO A 68 -17.42 6.98 5.59
C PRO A 68 -18.00 5.59 5.85
N SER A 69 -17.16 4.60 6.24
CA SER A 69 -17.61 3.27 6.62
C SER A 69 -17.06 2.88 7.99
N LEU A 70 -17.74 3.30 9.06
CA LEU A 70 -17.36 2.98 10.44
C LEU A 70 -17.26 1.46 10.70
N VAL A 71 -18.11 0.67 10.06
CA VAL A 71 -18.10 -0.80 10.16
C VAL A 71 -16.84 -1.39 9.54
N LEU A 72 -16.37 -0.82 8.43
CA LEU A 72 -15.20 -1.30 7.69
C LEU A 72 -13.91 -0.56 8.06
N TYR A 73 -14.00 0.49 8.87
CA TYR A 73 -12.89 1.37 9.25
C TYR A 73 -11.62 0.62 9.69
N PRO A 74 -11.67 -0.36 10.61
CA PRO A 74 -10.45 -1.08 11.02
C PRO A 74 -9.83 -1.87 9.86
N SER A 75 -10.64 -2.53 9.02
CA SER A 75 -10.15 -3.28 7.85
C SER A 75 -9.64 -2.35 6.75
N CYS A 76 -10.33 -1.24 6.50
CA CYS A 76 -9.96 -0.22 5.52
C CYS A 76 -8.62 0.42 5.89
N THR A 77 -8.50 0.93 7.11
CA THR A 77 -7.26 1.59 7.57
C THR A 77 -6.10 0.62 7.59
N LYS A 78 -6.30 -0.63 8.02
CA LYS A 78 -5.29 -1.69 7.97
C LYS A 78 -4.81 -1.93 6.54
N TYR A 79 -5.73 -2.13 5.60
CA TYR A 79 -5.41 -2.39 4.20
C TYR A 79 -4.60 -1.24 3.59
N PHE A 80 -5.02 0.01 3.79
CA PHE A 80 -4.26 1.16 3.30
C PHE A 80 -2.89 1.30 3.97
N LYS A 81 -2.78 1.07 5.28
CA LYS A 81 -1.50 1.18 6.01
C LYS A 81 -0.49 0.12 5.57
N GLU A 82 -0.93 -1.08 5.24
CA GLU A 82 -0.05 -2.14 4.71
C GLU A 82 0.51 -1.81 3.32
N HIS A 83 -0.24 -1.05 2.51
CA HIS A 83 0.16 -0.69 1.15
C HIS A 83 0.65 0.77 1.00
N VAL A 84 0.70 1.56 2.06
CA VAL A 84 0.99 3.01 1.98
C VAL A 84 2.36 3.31 1.40
N HIS A 85 3.37 2.48 1.75
CA HIS A 85 4.72 2.61 1.23
C HIS A 85 4.77 2.38 -0.28
N GLN A 86 4.18 1.28 -0.75
CA GLN A 86 4.09 0.96 -2.18
C GLN A 86 3.28 2.01 -2.94
N LEU A 87 2.20 2.53 -2.33
CA LEU A 87 1.40 3.60 -2.93
C LEU A 87 2.21 4.89 -3.08
N ALA A 88 3.02 5.25 -2.08
CA ALA A 88 3.91 6.40 -2.15
C ALA A 88 4.94 6.26 -3.28
N ASP A 89 5.51 5.07 -3.48
CA ASP A 89 6.45 4.82 -4.58
C ASP A 89 5.78 4.95 -5.95
N LEU A 90 4.54 4.48 -6.09
CA LEU A 90 3.76 4.62 -7.33
C LEU A 90 3.44 6.08 -7.63
N VAL A 91 3.11 6.87 -6.61
CA VAL A 91 2.92 8.33 -6.74
C VAL A 91 4.23 9.01 -7.18
N ARG A 92 5.36 8.69 -6.53
CA ARG A 92 6.69 9.24 -6.89
C ARG A 92 7.09 8.88 -8.32
N ALA A 93 6.73 7.67 -8.76
CA ALA A 93 6.92 7.20 -10.13
C ALA A 93 5.93 7.80 -11.14
N LYS A 94 5.04 8.70 -10.69
CA LYS A 94 4.00 9.35 -11.51
C LYS A 94 3.09 8.35 -12.22
N ILE A 95 2.81 7.24 -11.56
CA ILE A 95 1.84 6.26 -12.02
C ILE A 95 0.45 6.81 -11.72
N GLY A 96 -0.38 6.90 -12.76
CA GLY A 96 -1.71 7.50 -12.63
C GLY A 96 -2.62 6.75 -11.64
N PRO A 97 -3.66 7.41 -11.10
CA PRO A 97 -4.41 6.92 -9.93
C PRO A 97 -4.99 5.52 -10.08
N ARG A 98 -5.62 5.22 -11.22
CA ARG A 98 -6.22 3.90 -11.46
C ARG A 98 -5.15 2.81 -11.53
N GLN A 99 -4.06 3.04 -12.26
CA GLN A 99 -2.98 2.05 -12.39
C GLN A 99 -2.27 1.80 -11.07
N ALA A 100 -2.01 2.87 -10.30
CA ALA A 100 -1.41 2.75 -8.97
C ALA A 100 -2.30 1.90 -8.04
N CYS A 101 -3.60 2.18 -8.01
CA CYS A 101 -4.56 1.46 -7.17
C CYS A 101 -4.82 0.01 -7.63
N GLN A 102 -4.67 -0.28 -8.92
CA GLN A 102 -4.68 -1.64 -9.44
C GLN A 102 -3.42 -2.42 -9.02
N ALA A 103 -2.26 -1.76 -8.98
CA ALA A 103 -0.99 -2.37 -8.58
C ALA A 103 -0.93 -2.77 -7.08
N VAL A 104 -1.75 -2.14 -6.23
CA VAL A 104 -1.94 -2.50 -4.81
C VAL A 104 -3.25 -3.27 -4.57
N HIS A 105 -3.87 -3.77 -5.64
CA HIS A 105 -5.10 -4.57 -5.60
C HIS A 105 -6.32 -3.89 -4.94
N MET A 106 -6.32 -2.56 -4.81
CA MET A 106 -7.45 -1.77 -4.29
C MET A 106 -8.51 -1.49 -5.35
N CYS A 107 -8.13 -1.52 -6.63
CA CYS A 107 -9.03 -1.43 -7.77
C CYS A 107 -9.01 -2.72 -8.61
N PRO A 108 -10.14 -3.14 -9.17
CA PRO A 108 -10.18 -4.29 -10.07
C PRO A 108 -9.41 -3.99 -11.37
N GLN A 109 -8.73 -5.02 -11.90
CA GLN A 109 -8.02 -4.94 -13.17
C GLN A 109 -8.99 -4.71 -14.34
N ASP A 110 -10.15 -5.35 -14.28
CA ASP A 110 -11.24 -5.20 -15.23
C ASP A 110 -12.46 -4.56 -14.55
N PRO A 111 -13.05 -3.47 -15.08
CA PRO A 111 -14.23 -2.83 -14.51
C PRO A 111 -15.49 -3.73 -14.48
N THR A 112 -15.50 -4.83 -15.23
CA THR A 112 -16.57 -5.84 -15.23
C THR A 112 -16.37 -6.93 -14.17
N THR A 113 -15.14 -7.14 -13.69
CA THR A 113 -14.85 -8.10 -12.62
C THR A 113 -15.04 -7.44 -11.26
N ARG A 114 -16.30 -7.34 -10.80
CA ARG A 114 -16.65 -6.95 -9.41
C ARG A 114 -16.40 -8.07 -8.38
N LYS A 115 -15.56 -9.05 -8.70
CA LYS A 115 -15.25 -10.20 -7.83
C LYS A 115 -13.74 -10.34 -7.67
N PRO A 116 -13.22 -10.69 -6.48
CA PRO A 116 -11.79 -10.87 -6.28
C PRO A 116 -11.33 -12.12 -7.02
N THR A 117 -10.30 -11.99 -7.84
CA THR A 117 -9.37 -13.09 -8.06
C THR A 117 -8.59 -13.22 -6.76
N LEU A 118 -8.99 -14.19 -5.93
CA LEU A 118 -8.27 -14.58 -4.74
C LEU A 118 -6.99 -15.30 -5.21
N HIS A 119 -5.83 -14.66 -5.04
CA HIS A 119 -4.52 -15.29 -5.14
C HIS A 119 -3.88 -15.32 -3.77
#